data_AF-X2F460-F1
#
_entry.id   AF-X2F460-F1
#
_cell.length_a   1.000
_cell.length_b   1.000
_cell.length_c   1.000
_cell.angle_alpha   90.00
_cell.angle_beta   90.00
_cell.angle_gamma   90.00
#
_symmetry.space_group_name_H-M   'P 1'
#
loop_
_entity.id
_entity.type
_entity.pdbx_description
1 polymer ?
#
loop_
_entity_poly.entity_id
_entity_poly.type
_entity_poly.pdbx_seq_one_letter_code
_entity_poly.pdbx_strand_id
1 'polypeptide(L)'
;MVKYVHGYVGVLVDLKHIVIILSMFFMMHSMEKILQRYERYTYADKAHPLKEPETQEELHNEYRELKRRFDALQRSRSHLMGENIDTLTLTELQQLELQLETTLKHIRSQMFVYEYGLGSSVA
;
A
#
# COMPACT_ATOMS: atom_id res chain seq x y z
N MET A 1 -8.97 -57.39 15.41
CA MET A 1 -9.39 -56.71 14.17
C MET A 1 -10.42 -55.59 14.43
N VAL A 2 -11.61 -55.88 14.97
CA VAL A 2 -12.71 -54.87 15.13
C VAL A 2 -12.36 -53.67 16.03
N LYS A 3 -11.64 -53.89 17.15
CA LYS A 3 -11.20 -52.79 18.04
C LYS A 3 -10.24 -51.79 17.39
N TYR A 4 -9.45 -52.24 16.41
CA TYR A 4 -8.50 -51.41 15.70
C TYR A 4 -9.24 -50.50 14.71
N VAL A 5 -10.15 -51.06 13.91
CA VAL A 5 -10.95 -50.30 12.94
C VAL A 5 -11.80 -49.23 13.63
N HIS A 6 -12.42 -49.56 14.78
CA HIS A 6 -13.20 -48.58 15.53
C HIS A 6 -12.32 -47.44 16.10
N GLY A 7 -11.13 -47.75 16.60
CA GLY A 7 -10.16 -46.75 17.06
C GLY A 7 -9.68 -45.81 15.94
N TYR A 8 -9.44 -46.33 14.74
CA TYR A 8 -9.04 -45.52 13.58
C TYR A 8 -10.16 -44.59 13.10
N VAL A 9 -11.41 -45.07 13.08
CA VAL A 9 -12.56 -44.24 12.71
C VAL A 9 -12.79 -43.13 13.73
N GLY A 10 -12.63 -43.40 15.03
CA GLY A 10 -12.71 -42.37 16.07
C GLY A 10 -11.66 -41.28 15.89
N VAL A 11 -10.38 -41.65 15.75
CA VAL A 11 -9.29 -40.70 15.53
C VAL A 11 -9.48 -39.89 14.24
N LEU A 12 -9.98 -40.51 13.16
CA LEU A 12 -10.24 -39.82 11.90
C LEU A 12 -11.39 -38.81 12.00
N VAL A 13 -12.42 -39.11 12.78
CA VAL A 13 -13.54 -38.20 13.06
C VAL A 13 -13.05 -37.00 13.88
N ASP A 14 -12.24 -37.22 14.91
CA ASP A 14 -11.68 -36.15 15.72
C ASP A 14 -10.77 -35.23 14.89
N LEU A 15 -9.93 -35.82 14.02
CA LEU A 15 -9.05 -35.05 13.13
C LEU A 15 -9.84 -34.15 12.16
N LYS A 16 -10.95 -34.65 11.61
CA LYS A 16 -11.85 -33.85 10.77
C LYS A 16 -12.48 -32.70 11.53
N HIS A 17 -12.95 -32.93 12.75
CA HIS A 17 -13.54 -31.88 13.59
C HIS A 17 -12.50 -30.81 13.93
N ILE A 18 -11.27 -31.21 14.26
CA ILE A 18 -10.18 -30.29 14.53
C ILE A 18 -9.89 -29.41 13.31
N VAL A 19 -9.82 -29.99 12.11
CA VAL A 19 -9.59 -29.23 10.86
C VAL A 19 -10.71 -28.22 10.59
N ILE A 20 -11.97 -28.62 10.79
CA ILE A 20 -13.12 -27.71 10.62
C ILE A 20 -13.06 -26.56 11.62
N ILE A 21 -12.78 -26.85 12.90
CA ILE A 21 -12.66 -25.82 13.95
C ILE A 21 -11.51 -24.86 13.66
N LEU A 22 -10.35 -25.37 13.25
CA LEU A 22 -9.19 -24.54 12.88
C LEU A 22 -9.49 -23.66 11.67
N SER A 23 -10.15 -24.20 10.65
CA SER A 23 -10.57 -23.44 9.46
C SER A 23 -11.58 -22.35 9.81
N MET A 24 -12.56 -22.66 10.66
CA MET A 24 -13.56 -21.69 11.13
C MET A 24 -12.89 -20.55 11.92
N PHE A 25 -11.98 -20.89 12.84
CA PHE A 25 -11.23 -19.91 13.62
C PHE A 25 -10.38 -18.99 12.72
N PHE A 26 -9.69 -19.56 11.73
CA PHE A 26 -8.91 -18.78 10.77
C PHE A 26 -9.79 -17.84 9.95
N MET A 27 -10.96 -18.30 9.51
CA MET A 27 -11.92 -17.49 8.76
C MET A 27 -12.44 -16.33 9.61
N MET A 28 -12.81 -16.58 10.87
CA MET A 28 -13.26 -15.53 11.80
C MET A 28 -12.18 -14.48 12.04
N HIS A 29 -10.93 -14.90 12.30
CA HIS A 29 -9.81 -13.98 12.50
C HIS A 29 -9.47 -13.15 11.25
N SER A 30 -9.55 -13.77 10.07
CA SER A 30 -9.38 -13.05 8.79
C SER A 30 -10.48 -12.03 8.58
N MET A 31 -11.73 -12.40 8.84
CA MET A 31 -12.89 -11.52 8.74
C MET A 31 -12.77 -10.34 9.70
N GLU A 32 -12.39 -10.57 10.96
CA GLU A 32 -12.21 -9.52 11.97
C GLU A 32 -11.15 -8.49 11.52
N LYS A 33 -10.03 -8.95 10.96
CA LYS A 33 -9.00 -8.06 10.39
C LYS A 33 -9.52 -7.24 9.22
N ILE A 34 -10.34 -7.82 8.36
CA ILE A 34 -10.93 -7.12 7.21
C ILE A 34 -11.92 -6.07 7.70
N LEU A 35 -12.79 -6.42 8.66
CA LEU A 35 -13.74 -5.51 9.28
C LEU A 35 -13.03 -4.35 9.99
N GLN A 36 -11.97 -4.62 10.75
CA GLN A 36 -11.20 -3.59 11.44
C GLN A 36 -10.53 -2.62 10.45
N ARG A 37 -10.01 -3.12 9.33
CA ARG A 37 -9.47 -2.25 8.26
C ARG A 37 -10.56 -1.40 7.64
N TYR A 38 -11.71 -2.02 7.32
CA TYR A 38 -12.85 -1.31 6.75
C TYR A 38 -13.37 -0.22 7.68
N GLU A 39 -13.49 -0.50 8.98
CA GLU A 39 -13.92 0.47 9.99
C GLU A 39 -12.94 1.64 10.08
N ARG A 40 -11.62 1.39 10.08
CA ARG A 40 -10.60 2.46 10.05
C ARG A 40 -10.70 3.34 8.81
N TYR A 41 -10.89 2.75 7.63
CA TYR A 41 -11.08 3.52 6.40
C TYR A 41 -12.38 4.32 6.45
N THR A 42 -13.48 3.72 6.91
CA THR A 42 -14.77 4.40 7.04
C THR A 42 -14.70 5.54 8.06
N TYR A 43 -13.91 5.38 9.13
CA TYR A 43 -13.72 6.43 10.14
C TYR A 43 -12.82 7.56 9.62
N ALA A 44 -11.77 7.23 8.88
CA ALA A 44 -10.91 8.21 8.22
C ALA A 44 -11.67 9.01 7.15
N ASP A 45 -12.54 8.33 6.40
CA ASP A 45 -13.47 8.91 5.44
C ASP A 45 -14.52 9.80 6.14
N LYS A 46 -15.07 9.38 7.28
CA LYS A 46 -15.95 10.24 8.09
C LYS A 46 -15.26 11.45 8.73
N ALA A 47 -13.95 11.35 9.01
CA ALA A 47 -13.15 12.45 9.54
C ALA A 47 -12.78 13.49 8.47
N HIS A 48 -12.70 13.05 7.21
CA HIS A 48 -12.53 13.90 6.02
C HIS A 48 -13.56 13.48 4.98
N PRO A 49 -14.85 13.81 5.17
CA PRO A 49 -15.88 13.40 4.22
C PRO A 49 -15.47 13.88 2.84
N LEU A 50 -15.19 12.93 1.94
CA LEU A 50 -15.13 13.20 0.52
C LEU A 50 -16.47 13.85 0.18
N LYS A 51 -16.43 15.13 -0.18
CA LYS A 51 -17.63 15.87 -0.58
C LYS A 51 -18.14 15.18 -1.84
N GLU A 52 -19.14 14.32 -1.70
CA GLU A 52 -19.79 13.71 -2.84
C GLU A 52 -20.31 14.85 -3.71
N PRO A 53 -19.90 14.93 -4.98
CA PRO A 53 -20.27 16.03 -5.84
C PRO A 53 -21.78 15.96 -6.06
N GLU A 54 -22.48 16.99 -5.60
CA GLU A 54 -23.94 17.01 -5.57
C GLU A 54 -24.54 17.30 -6.96
N THR A 55 -23.69 17.71 -7.90
CA THR A 55 -24.07 18.00 -9.27
C THR A 55 -23.06 17.46 -10.28
N GLN A 56 -23.55 17.18 -11.50
CA GLN A 56 -22.70 16.79 -12.63
C GLN A 56 -21.64 17.84 -12.97
N GLU A 57 -21.91 19.12 -12.68
CA GLU A 57 -20.98 20.23 -12.87
C GLU A 57 -19.83 20.20 -11.85
N GLU A 58 -20.12 19.89 -10.58
CA GLU A 58 -19.08 19.67 -9.57
C GLU A 58 -18.18 18.48 -9.94
N LEU A 59 -18.75 17.34 -10.37
CA LEU A 59 -17.99 16.19 -10.88
C LEU A 59 -17.05 16.57 -12.03
N HIS A 60 -17.57 17.33 -13.00
CA HIS A 60 -16.78 17.75 -14.15
C HIS A 60 -15.66 18.73 -13.76
N ASN A 61 -15.91 19.62 -12.79
CA ASN A 61 -14.92 20.55 -12.28
C ASN A 61 -13.83 19.85 -11.46
N GLU A 62 -14.20 18.88 -10.64
CA GLU A 62 -13.26 18.02 -9.90
C GLU A 62 -12.40 17.20 -10.85
N TYR A 63 -13.01 16.58 -11.87
CA TYR A 63 -12.28 15.88 -12.92
C TYR A 63 -11.30 16.82 -13.65
N ARG A 64 -11.72 18.05 -13.98
CA ARG A 64 -10.86 19.04 -14.63
C ARG A 64 -9.66 19.40 -13.76
N GLU A 65 -9.88 19.60 -12.47
CA GLU A 65 -8.80 19.90 -11.52
C GLU A 65 -7.84 18.72 -11.39
N LEU A 66 -8.38 17.51 -11.24
CA LEU A 66 -7.58 16.29 -11.19
C LEU A 66 -6.76 16.11 -12.48
N LYS A 67 -7.37 16.38 -13.64
CA LYS A 67 -6.70 16.31 -14.95
C LYS A 67 -5.55 17.32 -15.06
N ARG A 68 -5.74 18.58 -14.60
CA ARG A 68 -4.66 19.57 -14.56
C ARG A 68 -3.50 19.11 -13.68
N ARG A 69 -3.80 18.57 -12.49
CA ARG A 69 -2.76 18.04 -11.58
C ARG A 69 -2.02 16.89 -12.23
N PHE A 70 -2.74 15.96 -12.85
CA PHE A 70 -2.15 14.85 -13.59
C PHE A 70 -1.22 15.34 -14.70
N ASP A 71 -1.66 16.29 -15.53
CA ASP A 71 -0.85 16.82 -16.63
C ASP A 71 0.38 17.59 -16.14
N ALA A 72 0.30 18.26 -14.97
CA ALA A 72 1.45 18.87 -14.31
C ALA A 72 2.45 17.82 -13.79
N LEU A 73 1.96 16.75 -13.15
CA LEU A 73 2.79 15.63 -12.70
C LEU A 73 3.47 14.94 -13.87
N GLN A 74 2.75 14.69 -14.95
CA GLN A 74 3.28 14.02 -16.13
C GLN A 74 4.38 14.85 -16.80
N ARG A 75 4.22 16.18 -16.88
CA ARG A 75 5.29 17.08 -17.35
C ARG A 75 6.51 17.05 -16.44
N SER A 76 6.31 17.15 -15.12
CA SER A 76 7.40 17.05 -14.15
C SER A 76 8.16 15.72 -14.27
N ARG A 77 7.45 14.60 -14.43
CA ARG A 77 8.05 13.29 -14.69
C ARG A 77 8.85 13.28 -15.99
N SER A 78 8.33 13.84 -17.07
CA SER A 78 9.03 13.94 -18.36
C SER A 78 10.36 14.70 -18.18
N HIS A 79 10.34 15.84 -17.47
CA HIS A 79 11.55 16.60 -17.14
C HIS A 79 12.55 15.79 -16.29
N LEU A 80 12.08 15.07 -15.27
CA LEU A 80 12.91 14.19 -14.44
C LEU A 80 13.54 13.04 -15.24
N MET A 81 12.87 12.57 -16.31
CA MET A 81 13.38 11.56 -17.23
C MET A 81 14.31 12.15 -18.31
N GLY A 82 14.54 13.47 -18.30
CA GLY A 82 15.38 14.16 -19.26
C GLY A 82 14.71 14.44 -20.60
N GLU A 83 13.39 14.42 -20.66
CA GLU A 83 12.60 14.78 -21.84
C GLU A 83 12.11 16.24 -21.74
N ASN A 84 11.98 16.93 -22.89
CA ASN A 84 11.49 18.32 -22.99
C ASN A 84 12.27 19.36 -22.14
N ILE A 85 13.54 19.10 -21.85
CA ILE A 85 14.41 19.96 -21.02
C ILE A 85 14.60 21.35 -21.65
N ASP A 86 14.52 21.46 -22.98
CA ASP A 86 14.64 22.70 -23.74
C ASP A 86 13.58 23.75 -23.37
N THR A 87 12.50 23.31 -22.73
CA THR A 87 11.41 24.20 -22.27
C THR A 87 11.64 24.78 -20.87
N LEU A 88 12.66 24.31 -20.15
CA LEU A 88 13.01 24.76 -18.80
C LEU A 88 13.98 25.94 -18.85
N THR A 89 13.80 26.90 -17.95
CA THR A 89 14.77 27.97 -17.72
C THR A 89 16.01 27.46 -16.98
N LEU A 90 17.13 28.18 -17.07
CA LEU A 90 18.37 27.82 -16.38
C LEU A 90 18.18 27.63 -14.87
N THR A 91 17.32 28.44 -14.25
CA THR A 91 16.99 28.36 -12.82
C THR A 91 16.20 27.10 -12.47
N GLU A 92 15.23 26.72 -13.30
CA GLU A 92 14.43 25.51 -13.08
C GLU A 92 15.27 24.25 -13.31
N LEU A 93 16.20 24.30 -14.27
CA LEU A 93 17.15 23.22 -14.53
C LEU A 93 18.09 22.99 -13.33
N GLN A 94 18.63 24.06 -12.74
CA GLN A 94 19.45 23.99 -11.53
C GLN A 94 18.66 23.43 -10.33
N GLN A 95 17.39 23.82 -10.19
CA GLN A 95 16.52 23.27 -9.15
C GLN A 95 16.27 21.77 -9.36
N LEU A 96 16.04 21.35 -10.60
CA LEU A 96 15.85 19.94 -10.95
C LEU A 96 17.09 19.10 -10.65
N GLU A 97 18.28 19.60 -10.98
CA GLU A 97 19.56 18.96 -10.68
C GLU A 97 19.77 18.80 -9.17
N LEU A 98 19.52 19.85 -8.40
CA LEU A 98 19.61 19.80 -6.93
C LEU A 98 18.61 18.79 -6.34
N GLN A 99 17.38 18.74 -6.87
CA GLN A 99 16.37 17.76 -6.44
C GLN A 99 16.82 16.32 -6.72
N LEU A 100 17.43 16.06 -7.88
CA LEU A 100 17.98 14.75 -8.22
C LEU A 100 19.14 14.36 -7.29
N GLU A 101 20.10 15.27 -7.08
CA GLU A 101 21.25 15.02 -6.20
C GLU A 101 20.82 14.70 -4.76
N THR A 102 19.91 15.52 -4.21
CA THR A 102 19.40 15.31 -2.85
C THR A 102 18.62 14.01 -2.69
N THR A 103 17.78 13.66 -3.67
CA THR A 103 17.01 12.42 -3.66
C THR A 103 17.92 11.20 -3.79
N LEU A 104 18.91 11.24 -4.68
CA LEU A 104 19.90 10.17 -4.82
C LEU A 104 20.74 9.98 -3.55
N LYS A 105 21.17 11.08 -2.92
CA LYS A 105 21.87 11.03 -1.64
C LYS A 105 21.01 10.39 -0.56
N HIS A 106 19.72 10.72 -0.52
CA HIS A 106 18.77 10.11 0.41
C HIS A 106 18.61 8.61 0.17
N ILE A 107 18.35 8.18 -1.06
CA ILE A 107 18.20 6.76 -1.42
C ILE A 107 19.48 5.98 -1.07
N ARG A 108 20.66 6.53 -1.41
CA ARG A 108 21.94 5.91 -1.04
C ARG A 108 22.09 5.80 0.47
N SER A 109 21.76 6.85 1.22
CA SER A 109 21.85 6.81 2.69
C SER A 109 20.91 5.75 3.28
N GLN A 110 19.69 5.61 2.75
CA GLN A 110 18.76 4.56 3.16
C GLN A 110 19.31 3.18 2.81
N MET A 111 19.85 2.99 1.60
CA MET A 111 20.51 1.74 1.20
C MET A 111 21.64 1.36 2.16
N PHE A 112 22.54 2.30 2.48
CA PHE A 112 23.61 2.05 3.46
C PHE A 112 23.07 1.64 4.84
N VAL A 113 21.95 2.22 5.29
CA VAL A 113 21.31 1.82 6.55
C VAL A 113 20.76 0.39 6.48
N TYR A 114 20.17 -0.03 5.37
CA TYR A 114 19.69 -1.41 5.20
C TYR A 114 20.84 -2.43 5.07
N GLU A 115 21.95 -2.05 4.43
CA GLU A 115 23.07 -2.95 4.12
C GLU A 115 24.03 -3.12 5.30
N TYR A 116 24.17 -2.11 6.17
CA TYR A 116 25.04 -2.14 7.37
C TYR A 116 24.26 -2.21 8.70
N GLY A 117 22.92 -2.14 8.67
CA GLY A 117 22.05 -2.18 9.86
C GLY A 117 21.77 -3.56 10.46
N LEU A 118 22.21 -4.65 9.82
CA LEU A 118 22.08 -6.03 10.34
C LEU A 118 23.25 -6.46 11.26
N GLY A 119 24.21 -5.56 11.55
CA GLY A 119 25.40 -5.89 12.36
C GLY A 119 25.34 -5.56 13.86
N SER A 120 24.26 -4.96 14.38
CA SER A 120 24.22 -4.42 15.76
C SER A 120 23.26 -5.18 16.71
N SER A 121 23.00 -6.46 16.47
CA SER A 121 22.25 -7.29 17.44
C SER A 121 22.88 -8.68 17.58
N VAL A 122 24.18 -8.72 17.89
CA VAL A 122 24.80 -9.84 18.60
C VAL A 122 25.87 -9.24 19.53
N ALA A 123 25.44 -8.83 20.71
CA ALA A 123 26.28 -8.60 21.88
C ALA A 123 25.52 -9.13 23.09
#